data_AF-A0A843BIF0-F1
#
_entry.id   AF-A0A843BIF0-F1
#
_cell.length_a   1.000
_cell.length_b   1.000
_cell.length_c   1.000
_cell.angle_alpha   90.00
_cell.angle_beta   90.00
_cell.angle_gamma   90.00
#
_symmetry.space_group_name_H-M   'P 1'
#
loop_
_entity.id
_entity.type
_entity.pdbx_description
1 polymer ?
#
loop_
_entity_poly.entity_id
_entity_poly.type
_entity_poly.pdbx_seq_one_letter_code
_entity_poly.pdbx_strand_id
1 'polypeptide(L)'
;MGERARDFLVKRAPFYLAGVALIIVFVVPPMLEKDLEDVIPVMQEERDQEILEYVLGYTGPNETGIDVAGAISAKIESEYPDGNAYDHRSTTVQVAVMPTSVDTYRVTLDFESQGERLYFDWGVDTASGQVRGNNDITKDVIDVVDFYD
;
A
#
# COMPACT_ATOMS: atom_id res chain seq x y z
N MET A 1 -16.91 11.45 -61.96
CA MET A 1 -17.87 10.51 -61.34
C MET A 1 -17.20 9.85 -60.15
N GLY A 2 -17.63 10.24 -58.94
CA GLY A 2 -17.28 9.65 -57.65
C GLY A 2 -15.87 9.97 -57.14
N GLU A 3 -15.59 11.05 -56.40
CA GLU A 3 -16.31 11.53 -55.21
C GLU A 3 -16.88 10.37 -54.38
N ARG A 4 -16.02 9.66 -53.64
CA ARG A 4 -16.31 8.96 -52.36
C ARG A 4 -15.32 7.86 -51.95
N ALA A 5 -14.38 7.46 -52.81
CA ALA A 5 -13.51 6.31 -52.48
C ALA A 5 -12.18 6.67 -51.78
N ARG A 6 -11.68 7.91 -51.89
CA ARG A 6 -10.38 8.30 -51.33
C ARG A 6 -10.45 9.00 -49.96
N ASP A 7 -11.61 9.56 -49.59
CA ASP A 7 -11.81 10.21 -48.29
C ASP A 7 -12.21 9.25 -47.16
N PHE A 8 -12.48 7.97 -47.47
CA PHE A 8 -12.93 7.03 -46.45
C PHE A 8 -11.79 6.39 -45.66
N LEU A 9 -10.56 6.34 -46.18
CA LEU A 9 -9.42 5.72 -45.51
C LEU A 9 -8.65 6.66 -44.57
N VAL A 10 -8.92 7.97 -44.62
CA VAL A 10 -8.13 8.97 -43.88
C VAL A 10 -8.85 9.49 -42.64
N LYS A 11 -10.17 9.32 -42.51
CA LYS A 11 -10.94 10.06 -41.49
C LYS A 11 -11.36 9.27 -40.24
N ARG A 12 -11.05 7.97 -40.14
CA ARG A 12 -11.16 7.17 -38.91
C ARG A 12 -10.15 6.02 -38.93
N ALA A 13 -8.87 6.35 -38.82
CA ALA A 13 -7.94 5.43 -38.18
C ALA A 13 -7.83 5.85 -36.71
N PRO A 14 -8.81 5.54 -35.83
CA PRO A 14 -8.47 5.55 -34.42
C PRO A 14 -7.41 4.46 -34.28
N PHE A 15 -6.33 4.82 -33.62
CA PHE A 15 -5.21 3.95 -33.32
C PHE A 15 -5.67 2.73 -32.50
N TYR A 16 -6.29 1.73 -33.11
CA TYR A 16 -6.48 0.40 -32.52
C TYR A 16 -5.17 -0.41 -32.57
N LEU A 17 -4.04 0.29 -32.39
CA LEU A 17 -2.76 -0.28 -32.04
C LEU A 17 -2.46 0.06 -30.58
N ALA A 18 -3.38 -0.30 -29.69
CA ALA A 18 -3.16 -0.26 -28.25
C ALA A 18 -3.96 -1.38 -27.56
N GLY A 19 -4.05 -2.55 -28.19
CA GLY A 19 -4.23 -3.78 -27.43
C GLY A 19 -2.90 -4.11 -26.79
N VAL A 20 -2.61 -3.51 -25.63
CA VAL A 20 -1.44 -3.87 -24.82
C VAL A 20 -1.67 -5.31 -24.38
N ALA A 21 -1.03 -6.26 -25.06
CA ALA A 21 -0.89 -7.60 -24.53
C ALA A 21 0.08 -7.51 -23.34
N LEU A 22 -0.47 -7.51 -22.13
CA LEU A 22 0.27 -7.55 -20.87
C LEU A 22 0.88 -8.96 -20.75
N ILE A 23 2.08 -9.15 -21.30
CA ILE A 23 2.89 -10.34 -21.05
C ILE A 23 3.75 -10.02 -19.82
N ILE A 24 3.26 -10.40 -18.62
CA ILE A 24 4.08 -10.41 -17.41
C ILE A 24 4.98 -11.64 -17.49
N VAL A 25 6.22 -11.46 -17.92
CA VAL A 25 7.26 -12.47 -17.77
C VAL A 25 7.84 -12.33 -16.36
N PHE A 26 7.42 -13.20 -15.44
CA PHE A 26 8.09 -13.33 -14.15
C PHE A 26 9.47 -13.96 -14.36
N VAL A 27 10.52 -13.15 -14.33
CA VAL A 27 11.87 -13.64 -14.02
C VAL A 27 11.92 -13.70 -12.51
N VAL A 28 11.83 -14.89 -11.92
CA VAL A 28 12.03 -15.07 -10.48
C VAL A 28 13.51 -14.78 -10.20
N PRO A 29 13.87 -13.66 -9.54
CA PRO A 29 15.23 -13.45 -9.08
C PRO A 29 15.52 -14.47 -7.96
N PRO A 30 16.79 -14.82 -7.73
CA PRO A 30 17.15 -15.77 -6.68
C PRO A 30 16.75 -15.18 -5.31
N MET A 31 15.83 -15.85 -4.62
CA MET A 31 15.38 -15.64 -3.23
C MET A 31 15.89 -14.35 -2.56
N LEU A 32 15.30 -13.20 -2.88
CA LEU A 32 15.24 -12.11 -1.90
C LEU A 32 14.09 -12.46 -0.95
N GLU A 33 14.35 -12.48 0.36
CA GLU A 33 13.30 -12.49 1.37
C GLU A 33 12.44 -11.23 1.14
N LYS A 34 11.13 -11.41 0.99
CA LYS A 34 10.22 -10.25 0.86
C LYS A 34 10.00 -9.60 2.21
N ASP A 35 9.91 -8.28 2.20
CA ASP A 35 9.55 -7.47 3.37
C ASP A 35 8.18 -6.79 3.20
N LEU A 36 7.74 -6.05 4.23
CA LEU A 36 6.46 -5.33 4.20
C LEU A 36 6.36 -4.39 2.99
N GLU A 37 7.43 -3.67 2.66
CA GLU A 37 7.47 -2.73 1.53
C GLU A 37 7.26 -3.42 0.18
N ASP A 38 7.68 -4.68 0.03
CA ASP A 38 7.52 -5.44 -1.21
C ASP A 38 6.08 -5.93 -1.45
N VAL A 39 5.31 -6.09 -0.37
CA VAL A 39 3.93 -6.59 -0.44
C VAL A 39 2.87 -5.49 -0.40
N ILE A 40 3.26 -4.26 -0.04
CA ILE A 40 2.36 -3.11 -0.06
C ILE A 40 2.08 -2.71 -1.53
N PRO A 41 0.80 -2.62 -1.94
CA PRO A 41 0.47 -2.21 -3.29
C PRO A 41 0.74 -0.71 -3.50
N VAL A 42 1.27 -0.36 -4.67
CA VAL A 42 1.41 1.04 -5.11
C VAL A 42 0.02 1.62 -5.40
N MET A 43 -0.26 2.79 -4.86
CA MET A 43 -1.54 3.49 -5.05
C MET A 43 -1.63 4.11 -6.45
N GLN A 44 -2.84 4.16 -7.01
CA GLN A 44 -3.08 4.80 -8.31
C GLN A 44 -3.12 6.33 -8.23
N GLU A 45 -3.60 6.87 -7.11
CA GLU A 45 -3.68 8.30 -6.85
C GLU A 45 -2.42 8.75 -6.10
N GLU A 46 -1.69 9.73 -6.63
CA GLU A 46 -0.45 10.24 -6.03
C GLU A 46 -0.67 10.72 -4.59
N ARG A 47 -1.81 11.38 -4.33
CA ARG A 47 -2.16 11.85 -2.99
C ARG A 47 -2.39 10.71 -2.01
N ASP A 48 -2.99 9.61 -2.45
CA ASP A 48 -3.20 8.45 -1.58
C ASP A 48 -1.86 7.75 -1.28
N GLN A 49 -0.94 7.72 -2.25
CA GLN A 49 0.43 7.25 -2.06
C GLN A 49 1.17 8.11 -1.01
N GLU A 50 1.13 9.44 -1.14
CA GLU A 50 1.77 10.37 -0.20
C GLU A 50 1.25 10.18 1.24
N ILE A 51 -0.06 10.00 1.41
CA ILE A 51 -0.68 9.77 2.73
C ILE A 51 -0.27 8.41 3.31
N LEU A 52 -0.18 7.37 2.48
CA LEU A 52 0.29 6.06 2.92
C LEU A 52 1.74 6.12 3.38
N GLU A 53 2.63 6.71 2.57
CA GLU A 53 4.04 6.88 2.89
C GLU A 53 4.23 7.72 4.16
N TYR A 54 3.40 8.75 4.34
CA TYR A 54 3.38 9.55 5.56
C TYR A 54 3.04 8.72 6.81
N VAL A 55 2.04 7.83 6.72
CA VAL A 55 1.69 6.93 7.84
C VAL A 55 2.81 5.95 8.13
N LEU A 56 3.35 5.30 7.10
CA LEU A 56 4.37 4.26 7.26
C LEU A 56 5.69 4.82 7.81
N GLY A 57 6.07 6.03 7.41
CA GLY A 57 7.28 6.72 7.88
C GLY A 57 7.10 7.51 9.17
N TYR A 58 5.95 7.44 9.85
CA TYR A 58 5.72 8.15 11.10
C TYR A 58 6.59 7.56 12.23
N THR A 59 7.43 8.38 12.87
CA THR A 59 8.39 7.99 13.93
C THR A 59 8.03 8.56 15.31
N GLY A 60 6.76 8.94 15.50
CA GLY A 60 6.30 9.49 16.77
C GLY A 60 6.86 10.88 17.07
N PRO A 61 6.53 11.46 18.23
CA PRO A 61 6.92 12.83 18.59
C PRO A 61 8.41 13.00 18.93
N ASN A 62 9.15 11.90 19.15
CA ASN A 62 10.57 11.93 19.52
C ASN A 62 11.51 11.85 18.30
N GLU A 63 11.00 11.48 17.12
CA GLU A 63 11.73 11.38 15.83
C GLU A 63 12.95 10.44 15.82
N THR A 64 13.17 9.66 16.88
CA THR A 64 14.35 8.78 17.05
C THR A 64 14.03 7.29 17.09
N GLY A 65 12.74 6.94 17.24
CA GLY A 65 12.27 5.57 17.39
C GLY A 65 12.03 4.82 16.07
N ILE A 66 11.50 3.61 16.19
CA ILE A 66 11.03 2.80 15.06
C ILE A 66 9.86 3.52 14.36
N ASP A 67 9.80 3.44 13.03
CA ASP A 67 8.66 3.96 12.28
C ASP A 67 7.48 2.98 12.31
N VAL A 68 6.30 3.43 11.86
CA VAL A 68 5.10 2.60 11.78
C VAL A 68 5.33 1.37 10.89
N ALA A 69 6.07 1.49 9.78
CA ALA A 69 6.39 0.36 8.91
C ALA A 69 7.16 -0.74 9.67
N GLY A 70 8.22 -0.37 10.38
CA GLY A 70 9.02 -1.27 11.19
C GLY A 70 8.21 -1.88 12.34
N ALA A 71 7.36 -1.09 12.99
CA ALA A 71 6.50 -1.59 14.07
C ALA A 71 5.45 -2.59 13.55
N ILE A 72 4.87 -2.36 12.37
CA ILE A 72 4.00 -3.35 11.70
C ILE A 72 4.79 -4.61 11.36
N SER A 73 6.00 -4.48 10.81
CA SER A 73 6.85 -5.63 10.47
C SER A 73 7.16 -6.49 11.71
N ALA A 74 7.59 -5.86 12.80
CA ALA A 74 7.83 -6.54 14.06
C ALA A 74 6.56 -7.24 14.60
N LYS A 75 5.39 -6.61 14.42
CA LYS A 75 4.10 -7.20 14.80
C LYS A 75 3.77 -8.42 13.94
N ILE A 76 3.99 -8.36 12.62
CA ILE A 76 3.79 -9.48 11.70
C ILE A 76 4.74 -10.62 12.06
N GLU A 77 6.04 -10.37 12.21
CA GLU A 77 7.02 -11.40 12.59
C GLU A 77 6.68 -12.08 13.93
N SER A 78 6.17 -11.32 14.90
CA SER A 78 5.75 -11.87 16.18
C SER A 78 4.52 -12.77 16.10
N GLU A 79 3.57 -12.47 15.21
CA GLU A 79 2.34 -13.25 15.05
C GLU A 79 2.56 -14.46 14.11
N TYR A 80 3.53 -14.39 13.20
CA TYR A 80 3.89 -15.45 12.25
C TYR A 80 5.32 -15.97 12.44
N PRO A 81 5.63 -16.69 13.54
CA PRO A 81 6.99 -17.14 13.84
C PRO A 81 7.49 -18.25 12.89
N ASP A 82 6.59 -18.96 12.20
CA ASP A 82 6.91 -20.15 11.40
C ASP A 82 7.21 -19.85 9.91
N GLY A 83 8.13 -18.91 9.67
CA GLY A 83 8.66 -18.56 8.35
C GLY A 83 8.23 -17.18 7.85
N ASN A 84 8.77 -16.75 6.70
CA ASN A 84 8.48 -15.42 6.16
C ASN A 84 7.00 -15.30 5.74
N ALA A 85 6.23 -14.55 6.53
CA ALA A 85 4.81 -14.30 6.33
C ALA A 85 4.51 -13.56 5.02
N TYR A 86 5.46 -12.83 4.45
CA TYR A 86 5.35 -12.09 3.19
C TYR A 86 5.46 -12.99 1.95
N ASP A 87 6.19 -14.11 2.07
CA ASP A 87 6.41 -15.06 0.97
C ASP A 87 5.41 -16.22 0.90
N HIS A 88 4.52 -16.32 1.90
CA HIS A 88 3.53 -17.39 1.90
C HIS A 88 2.50 -17.22 0.78
N ARG A 89 2.14 -18.32 0.11
CA ARG A 89 1.20 -18.30 -1.05
C ARG A 89 -0.20 -17.79 -0.72
N SER A 90 -0.57 -17.78 0.55
CA SER A 90 -1.87 -17.30 1.02
C SER A 90 -1.82 -15.84 1.46
N THR A 91 -0.64 -15.21 1.42
CA THR A 91 -0.46 -13.84 1.86
C THR A 91 -1.24 -12.91 0.96
N THR A 92 -2.13 -12.14 1.57
CA THR A 92 -2.92 -11.12 0.91
C THR A 92 -2.75 -9.82 1.68
N VAL A 93 -2.36 -8.77 0.97
CA VAL A 93 -2.25 -7.43 1.53
C VAL A 93 -3.20 -6.51 0.78
N GLN A 94 -4.08 -5.84 1.51
CA GLN A 94 -4.96 -4.82 0.96
C GLN A 94 -4.76 -3.53 1.72
N VAL A 95 -4.56 -2.45 0.99
CA VAL A 95 -4.42 -1.11 1.58
C VAL A 95 -5.47 -0.21 0.97
N ALA A 96 -6.08 0.62 1.82
CA ALA A 96 -7.03 1.63 1.38
C ALA A 96 -6.78 2.95 2.10
N VAL A 97 -6.84 4.04 1.35
CA VAL A 97 -6.78 5.41 1.86
C VAL A 97 -8.12 6.07 1.53
N MET A 98 -8.76 6.65 2.54
CA MET A 98 -10.09 7.25 2.41
C MET A 98 -10.08 8.65 3.03
N PRO A 99 -10.39 9.71 2.27
CA PRO A 99 -10.59 11.03 2.85
C PRO A 99 -11.82 11.01 3.77
N THR A 100 -11.67 11.58 4.96
CA THR A 100 -12.76 11.74 5.94
C THR A 100 -13.15 13.21 6.11
N SER A 101 -12.25 14.14 5.81
CA SER A 101 -12.50 15.57 5.65
C SER A 101 -11.43 16.20 4.72
N VAL A 102 -11.27 17.53 4.74
CA VAL A 102 -10.31 18.25 3.86
C VAL A 102 -8.87 17.86 4.16
N ASP A 103 -8.52 17.74 5.43
CA ASP A 103 -7.16 17.47 5.90
C ASP A 103 -7.08 16.18 6.75
N THR A 104 -8.13 15.36 6.73
CA THR A 104 -8.15 14.12 7.51
C THR A 104 -8.43 12.90 6.65
N TYR A 105 -7.67 11.84 6.89
CA TYR A 105 -7.71 10.59 6.15
C TYR A 105 -7.85 9.41 7.10
N ARG A 106 -8.41 8.33 6.58
CA ARG A 106 -8.37 7.01 7.19
C ARG A 106 -7.55 6.10 6.31
N VAL A 107 -6.53 5.48 6.87
CA VAL A 107 -5.66 4.52 6.19
C VAL A 107 -5.90 3.16 6.82
N THR A 108 -6.16 2.14 6.01
CA THR A 108 -6.35 0.78 6.51
C THR A 108 -5.41 -0.17 5.80
N LEU A 109 -4.77 -1.07 6.55
CA LEU A 109 -3.94 -2.15 6.02
C LEU A 109 -4.52 -3.47 6.54
N ASP A 110 -4.88 -4.33 5.61
CA ASP A 110 -5.41 -5.66 5.88
C ASP A 110 -4.39 -6.69 5.41
N PHE A 111 -3.71 -7.32 6.39
CA PHE A 111 -2.70 -8.34 6.16
C PHE A 111 -3.26 -9.69 6.59
N GLU A 112 -3.45 -10.60 5.65
CA GLU A 112 -3.88 -11.97 5.93
C GLU A 112 -2.81 -12.94 5.45
N SER A 113 -2.30 -13.79 6.35
CA SER A 113 -1.36 -14.85 6.01
C SER A 113 -1.66 -16.08 6.85
N GLN A 114 -1.41 -17.28 6.31
CA GLN A 114 -1.59 -18.56 7.02
C GLN A 114 -2.94 -18.78 7.75
N GLY A 115 -3.99 -18.04 7.39
CA GLY A 115 -5.32 -18.12 8.01
C GLY A 115 -5.54 -17.18 9.19
N GLU A 116 -4.54 -16.37 9.54
CA GLU A 116 -4.67 -15.28 10.51
C GLU A 116 -4.70 -13.93 9.79
N ARG A 117 -5.30 -12.94 10.44
CA ARG A 117 -5.55 -11.62 9.85
C ARG A 117 -5.19 -10.53 10.85
N LEU A 118 -4.31 -9.63 10.42
CA LEU A 118 -3.98 -8.39 11.11
C LEU A 118 -4.61 -7.23 10.35
N TYR A 119 -5.51 -6.52 11.02
CA TYR A 119 -6.22 -5.40 10.44
C TYR A 119 -5.81 -4.11 11.17
N PHE A 120 -5.15 -3.23 10.45
CA PHE A 120 -4.71 -1.94 10.96
C PHE A 120 -5.58 -0.81 10.39
N ASP A 121 -5.83 0.20 11.20
CA ASP A 121 -6.75 1.30 10.92
C ASP A 121 -6.24 2.57 11.59
N TRP A 122 -5.67 3.46 10.79
CA TRP A 122 -5.13 4.75 11.23
C TRP A 122 -6.07 5.90 10.85
N GLY A 123 -6.17 6.87 11.75
CA GLY A 123 -6.64 8.21 11.44
C GLY A 123 -5.45 9.15 11.28
N VAL A 124 -5.43 9.91 10.20
CA VAL A 124 -4.36 10.86 9.87
C VAL A 124 -4.98 12.25 9.76
N ASP A 125 -4.35 13.23 10.38
CA ASP A 125 -4.66 14.64 10.21
C ASP A 125 -3.42 15.34 9.63
N THR A 126 -3.47 15.70 8.35
CA THR A 126 -2.35 16.30 7.62
C THR A 126 -2.11 17.75 7.98
N ALA A 127 -3.08 18.43 8.60
CA ALA A 127 -2.92 19.81 9.04
C ALA A 127 -2.10 19.90 10.35
N SER A 128 -2.32 18.94 11.26
CA SER A 128 -1.61 18.84 12.54
C SER A 128 -0.40 17.89 12.49
N GLY A 129 -0.34 17.01 11.50
CA GLY A 129 0.65 15.93 11.42
C GLY A 129 0.40 14.79 12.42
N GLN A 130 -0.83 14.65 12.92
CA GLN A 130 -1.17 13.62 13.89
C GLN A 130 -1.54 12.31 13.18
N VAL A 131 -0.92 11.21 13.62
CA VAL A 131 -1.31 9.84 13.27
C VAL A 131 -1.82 9.15 14.53
N ARG A 132 -2.97 8.47 14.45
CA ARG A 132 -3.58 7.77 15.60
C ARG A 132 -4.17 6.42 15.20
N GLY A 133 -4.10 5.45 16.10
CA GLY A 133 -4.77 4.16 15.93
C GLY A 133 -6.28 4.23 16.21
N ASN A 134 -7.10 3.75 15.28
CA ASN A 134 -8.55 3.66 15.43
C ASN A 134 -9.00 2.31 16.02
N ASN A 135 -8.13 1.29 16.02
CA ASN A 135 -8.39 -0.01 16.64
C ASN A 135 -7.24 -0.40 17.60
N ASP A 136 -7.41 -1.46 18.37
CA ASP A 136 -6.48 -1.79 19.47
C ASP A 136 -5.09 -2.19 18.96
N ILE A 137 -5.00 -3.07 17.96
CA ILE A 137 -3.71 -3.45 17.36
C ILE A 137 -2.96 -2.24 16.75
N THR A 138 -3.69 -1.28 16.19
CA THR A 138 -3.08 -0.07 15.62
C THR A 138 -2.64 0.91 16.70
N LYS A 139 -3.38 0.99 17.82
CA LYS A 139 -2.94 1.77 18.98
C LYS A 139 -1.68 1.17 19.56
N ASP A 140 -1.60 -0.16 19.67
CA ASP A 140 -0.40 -0.85 20.15
C ASP A 140 0.82 -0.51 19.28
N VAL A 141 0.65 -0.49 17.94
CA VAL A 141 1.71 -0.05 17.01
C VAL A 141 2.11 1.40 17.24
N ILE A 142 1.15 2.32 17.36
CA ILE A 142 1.44 3.74 17.60
C ILE A 142 2.09 3.95 18.97
N ASP A 143 1.68 3.21 20.01
CA ASP A 143 2.29 3.29 21.34
C ASP A 143 3.75 2.81 21.31
N VAL A 144 4.08 1.79 20.52
CA VAL A 144 5.47 1.37 20.28
C VAL A 144 6.25 2.51 19.63
N VAL A 145 5.71 3.11 18.57
CA VAL A 145 6.36 4.21 17.84
C VAL A 145 6.54 5.46 18.73
N ASP A 146 5.56 5.78 19.57
CA ASP A 146 5.57 7.00 20.37
C ASP A 146 6.43 6.89 21.65
N PHE A 147 6.55 5.68 22.22
CA PHE A 147 7.10 5.49 23.57
C PHE A 147 8.27 4.51 23.69
N TYR A 148 8.61 3.74 22.65
CA TYR A 148 9.78 2.85 22.66
C TYR A 148 10.91 3.46 21.82
N ASP A 149 12.01 3.77 22.50
CA ASP A 149 13.24 4.41 22.00
C ASP A 149 14.46 3.51 22.32
#